data_AF-A0A966QMY1-F1
#
_entry.id   AF-A0A966QMY1-F1
#
_cell.length_a   1.000
_cell.length_b   1.000
_cell.length_c   1.000
_cell.angle_alpha   90.00
_cell.angle_beta   90.00
_cell.angle_gamma   90.00
#
_symmetry.space_group_name_H-M   'P 1'
#
loop_
_entity.id
_entity.type
_entity.pdbx_description
1 polymer ?
#
loop_
_entity_poly.entity_id
_entity_poly.type
_entity_poly.pdbx_seq_one_letter_code
_entity_poly.pdbx_strand_id
1 'polypeptide(L)'
;MTPDPSFVCDSSWHRYSDGTTLVAGSPLAVFSLSEAGRDVARALEAGEPLPDFHRPLTSRLAAAGAIHPLASELEKSLESLLTVVIPAHVSDDAGIARLTRLIEELSVQCSVIVVDDASPQAFMIPNVAKIVRLDTNRGPAAARNAGLEMVTTPFVAFIDSDVTECGSALPLLVATCSLDGVGLAAPRVASRPGVTRLARYEERFSPLDLGSEPGRVAPGSRISYVPSAMWVVRTEVAKSLA
;
A
#
# COMPACT_ATOMS: atom_id res chain seq x y z
N MET A 1 -6.94 -18.77 -16.03
CA MET A 1 -6.63 -19.20 -14.66
C MET A 1 -5.41 -18.40 -14.26
N THR A 2 -5.56 -17.43 -13.37
CA THR A 2 -4.41 -16.72 -12.80
C THR A 2 -3.54 -17.76 -12.10
N PRO A 3 -2.20 -17.74 -12.28
CA PRO A 3 -1.33 -18.62 -11.51
C PRO A 3 -1.61 -18.40 -10.02
N ASP A 4 -1.59 -19.47 -9.23
CA ASP A 4 -1.74 -19.33 -7.78
C ASP A 4 -0.65 -18.41 -7.24
N PRO A 5 -0.98 -17.46 -6.35
CA PRO A 5 0.01 -16.55 -5.81
C PRO A 5 1.08 -17.36 -5.08
N SER A 6 2.34 -17.02 -5.33
CA SER A 6 3.43 -17.47 -4.46
C SER A 6 3.32 -16.75 -3.12
N PHE A 7 3.81 -17.37 -2.05
CA PHE A 7 3.77 -16.82 -0.71
C PHE A 7 5.17 -16.80 -0.11
N VAL A 8 5.40 -15.86 0.80
CA VAL A 8 6.56 -15.85 1.69
C VAL A 8 6.08 -16.02 3.13
N CYS A 9 6.81 -16.80 3.93
CA CYS A 9 6.54 -16.92 5.35
C CYS A 9 6.85 -15.61 6.08
N ASP A 10 6.00 -15.25 7.05
CA ASP A 10 6.27 -14.11 7.93
C ASP A 10 7.51 -14.37 8.79
N SER A 11 8.17 -13.31 9.25
CA SER A 11 9.34 -13.41 10.14
C SER A 11 9.04 -14.13 11.46
N SER A 12 7.77 -14.17 11.88
CA SER A 12 7.31 -14.92 13.05
C SER A 12 7.22 -16.44 12.83
N TRP A 13 7.40 -16.93 11.60
CA TRP A 13 7.20 -18.34 11.26
C TRP A 13 8.16 -19.26 12.01
N HIS A 14 7.61 -20.09 12.89
CA HIS A 14 8.38 -21.07 13.64
C HIS A 14 7.64 -22.41 13.73
N ARG A 15 8.20 -23.45 13.09
CA ARG A 15 7.70 -24.82 13.15
C ARG A 15 8.53 -25.66 14.11
N TYR A 16 7.87 -26.33 15.05
CA TYR A 16 8.53 -27.16 16.07
C TYR A 16 9.03 -28.48 15.50
N SER A 17 9.93 -29.14 16.21
CA SER A 17 10.57 -30.41 15.80
C SER A 17 9.60 -31.57 15.62
N ASP A 18 8.42 -31.54 16.25
CA ASP A 18 7.34 -32.51 16.02
C ASP A 18 6.72 -32.39 14.61
N GLY A 19 7.00 -31.29 13.90
CA GLY A 19 6.49 -30.97 12.57
C GLY A 19 4.98 -30.68 12.52
N THR A 20 4.26 -30.83 13.62
CA THR A 20 2.81 -30.66 13.73
C THR A 20 2.42 -29.29 14.29
N THR A 21 3.31 -28.65 15.04
CA THR A 21 3.02 -27.36 15.67
C THR A 21 3.73 -26.24 14.91
N LEU A 22 2.96 -25.26 14.45
CA LEU A 22 3.44 -24.02 13.83
C LEU A 22 2.98 -22.83 14.68
N VAL A 23 3.90 -21.92 14.99
CA VAL A 23 3.61 -20.63 15.61
C VAL A 23 3.96 -19.55 14.60
N ALA A 24 3.00 -18.69 14.26
CA ALA A 24 3.19 -17.62 13.28
C ALA A 24 2.04 -16.60 13.35
N GLY A 25 2.22 -15.47 12.70
CA GLY A 25 1.18 -14.47 12.46
C GLY A 25 1.29 -13.22 13.31
N SER A 26 0.39 -12.28 13.05
CA SER A 26 0.29 -11.02 13.77
C SER A 26 -1.18 -10.66 14.02
N PRO A 27 -1.69 -10.82 15.26
CA PRO A 27 -0.99 -11.33 16.45
C PRO A 27 -0.58 -12.80 16.31
N LEU A 28 0.40 -13.23 17.12
CA LEU A 28 0.90 -14.61 17.11
C LEU A 28 -0.23 -15.61 17.39
N ALA A 29 -0.29 -16.66 16.57
CA ALA A 29 -1.21 -17.77 16.71
C ALA A 29 -0.49 -19.11 16.67
N VAL A 30 -1.11 -20.14 17.24
CA VAL A 30 -0.64 -21.53 17.19
C VAL A 30 -1.54 -22.32 16.24
N PHE A 31 -0.93 -23.01 15.29
CA PHE A 31 -1.58 -23.88 14.32
C PHE A 31 -1.16 -25.33 14.57
N SER A 32 -2.16 -26.22 14.62
CA SER A 32 -1.92 -27.67 14.57
C SER A 32 -2.10 -28.14 13.13
N LEU A 33 -1.03 -28.69 12.57
CA LEU A 33 -0.96 -29.14 11.18
C LEU A 33 -1.30 -30.63 11.09
N SER A 34 -2.26 -30.96 10.22
CA SER A 34 -2.46 -32.32 9.73
C SER A 34 -1.26 -32.76 8.88
N GLU A 35 -1.19 -34.04 8.52
CA GLU A 35 -0.16 -34.56 7.61
C GLU A 35 -0.09 -33.77 6.30
N ALA A 36 -1.23 -33.59 5.62
CA ALA A 36 -1.32 -32.75 4.42
C ALA A 36 -0.90 -31.28 4.70
N GLY A 37 -1.23 -30.74 5.88
CA GLY A 37 -0.80 -29.39 6.27
C GLY A 37 0.72 -29.27 6.44
N ARG A 38 1.40 -30.34 6.87
CA ARG A 38 2.87 -30.37 6.97
C ARG A 38 3.52 -30.28 5.59
N ASP A 39 2.94 -30.92 4.59
CA ASP A 39 3.47 -30.89 3.22
C ASP A 39 3.31 -29.49 2.60
N VAL A 40 2.17 -28.84 2.81
CA VAL A 40 1.99 -27.43 2.42
C VAL A 40 2.98 -26.51 3.14
N ALA A 41 3.18 -26.70 4.46
CA ALA A 41 4.15 -25.92 5.23
C ALA A 41 5.60 -26.14 4.75
N ARG A 42 5.98 -27.36 4.37
CA ARG A 42 7.30 -27.65 3.77
C ARG A 42 7.47 -26.92 2.44
N ALA A 43 6.45 -26.96 1.58
CA ALA A 43 6.50 -26.28 0.29
C ALA A 43 6.64 -24.75 0.47
N LEU A 44 5.91 -24.16 1.42
CA LEU A 44 6.04 -22.73 1.76
C LEU A 44 7.45 -22.36 2.24
N GLU A 45 8.03 -23.15 3.14
CA GLU A 45 9.39 -22.92 3.66
C GLU A 45 10.46 -23.07 2.58
N ALA A 46 10.27 -24.00 1.63
CA ALA A 46 11.18 -24.25 0.53
C ALA A 46 10.98 -23.28 -0.66
N GLY A 47 9.88 -22.51 -0.68
CA GLY A 47 9.49 -21.71 -1.84
C GLY A 47 9.12 -22.57 -3.06
N GLU A 48 8.64 -23.79 -2.83
CA GLU A 48 8.28 -24.76 -3.86
C GLU A 48 6.81 -24.60 -4.30
N PRO A 49 6.43 -25.13 -5.48
CA PRO A 49 5.04 -25.18 -5.90
C PRO A 49 4.14 -25.80 -4.83
N LEU A 50 3.03 -25.14 -4.54
CA LEU A 50 2.09 -25.60 -3.51
C LEU A 50 1.28 -26.81 -4.00
N PRO A 51 1.02 -27.81 -3.13
CA PRO A 51 0.14 -28.94 -3.47
C PRO A 51 -1.30 -28.47 -3.77
N ASP A 52 -2.05 -29.13 -4.66
CA ASP A 52 -3.41 -28.74 -5.08
C ASP A 52 -4.41 -28.47 -3.93
N PHE A 53 -4.21 -29.11 -2.78
CA PHE A 53 -5.04 -28.97 -1.57
C PHE A 53 -4.57 -27.86 -0.62
N HIS A 54 -3.66 -26.97 -1.02
CA HIS A 54 -3.07 -25.95 -0.16
C HIS A 54 -4.07 -24.90 0.35
N ARG A 55 -5.07 -24.53 -0.47
CA ARG A 55 -5.90 -23.33 -0.29
C ARG A 55 -6.50 -23.19 1.11
N PRO A 56 -7.12 -24.22 1.72
CA PRO A 56 -7.69 -24.06 3.07
C PRO A 56 -6.67 -23.66 4.14
N LEU A 57 -5.43 -24.15 4.05
CA LEU A 57 -4.38 -23.79 5.00
C LEU A 57 -3.79 -22.42 4.66
N THR A 58 -3.46 -22.15 3.40
CA THR A 58 -2.87 -20.86 3.00
C THR A 58 -3.81 -19.71 3.25
N SER A 59 -5.13 -19.87 3.05
CA SER A 59 -6.13 -18.84 3.40
C SER A 59 -6.15 -18.54 4.90
N ARG A 60 -6.04 -19.55 5.77
CA ARG A 60 -6.00 -19.36 7.23
C ARG A 60 -4.70 -18.69 7.68
N LEU A 61 -3.57 -19.12 7.12
CA LEU A 61 -2.25 -18.54 7.40
C LEU A 61 -2.18 -17.08 6.94
N ALA A 62 -2.66 -16.77 5.73
CA ALA A 62 -2.72 -15.40 5.23
C ALA A 62 -3.66 -14.51 6.06
N ALA A 63 -4.82 -15.02 6.46
CA ALA A 63 -5.75 -14.31 7.34
C ALA A 63 -5.13 -14.00 8.72
N ALA A 64 -4.24 -14.86 9.22
CA ALA A 64 -3.49 -14.64 10.44
C ALA A 64 -2.23 -13.76 10.26
N GLY A 65 -1.87 -13.39 9.03
CA GLY A 65 -0.62 -12.70 8.72
C GLY A 65 0.63 -13.57 8.92
N ALA A 66 0.49 -14.90 8.85
CA ALA A 66 1.58 -15.86 8.97
C ALA A 66 2.34 -16.09 7.65
N ILE A 67 1.70 -15.77 6.52
CA ILE A 67 2.29 -15.75 5.19
C ILE A 67 1.80 -14.51 4.45
N HIS A 68 2.61 -14.00 3.53
CA HIS A 68 2.30 -12.84 2.70
C HIS A 68 2.33 -13.24 1.23
N PRO A 69 1.29 -12.91 0.44
CA PRO A 69 1.31 -13.21 -0.97
C PRO A 69 2.33 -12.32 -1.69
N LEU A 70 3.04 -12.90 -2.65
CA LEU A 70 4.01 -12.21 -3.48
C LEU A 70 3.34 -11.84 -4.80
N ALA A 71 3.36 -10.54 -5.12
CA ALA A 71 2.88 -10.07 -6.39
C ALA A 71 3.93 -10.34 -7.49
N SER A 72 3.46 -10.79 -8.65
CA SER A 72 4.29 -10.84 -9.86
C SER A 72 4.46 -9.45 -10.46
N GLU A 73 5.40 -9.31 -11.40
CA GLU A 73 5.53 -8.08 -12.18
C GLU A 73 4.24 -7.78 -12.96
N LEU A 74 3.98 -6.48 -13.18
CA LEU A 74 2.83 -6.03 -13.96
C LEU A 74 3.07 -6.29 -15.45
N GLU A 75 2.10 -6.94 -16.09
CA GLU A 75 2.12 -7.16 -17.55
C GLU A 75 1.74 -5.90 -18.35
N LYS A 76 0.96 -4.99 -17.73
CA LYS A 76 0.46 -3.76 -18.35
C LYS A 76 1.16 -2.54 -17.77
N SER A 77 1.24 -1.46 -18.56
CA SER A 77 1.78 -0.19 -18.07
C SER A 77 0.91 0.40 -16.96
N LEU A 78 1.56 1.05 -16.00
CA LEU A 78 0.88 1.75 -14.91
C LEU A 78 -0.10 2.81 -15.43
N GLU A 79 0.24 3.51 -16.51
CA GLU A 79 -0.62 4.52 -17.13
C GLU A 79 -2.02 3.99 -17.47
N SER A 80 -2.13 2.73 -17.89
CA SER A 80 -3.42 2.09 -18.20
C SER A 80 -4.17 1.57 -16.97
N LEU A 81 -3.48 1.41 -15.84
CA LEU A 81 -3.98 0.75 -14.64
C LEU A 81 -4.30 1.72 -13.51
N LEU A 82 -3.61 2.86 -13.45
CA LEU A 82 -3.52 3.69 -12.26
C LEU A 82 -3.72 5.19 -12.57
N THR A 83 -4.53 5.83 -11.74
CA THR A 83 -4.60 7.29 -11.61
C THR A 83 -4.20 7.67 -10.20
N VAL A 84 -3.30 8.64 -10.06
CA VAL A 84 -2.96 9.24 -8.76
C VAL A 84 -3.88 10.43 -8.48
N VAL A 85 -4.39 10.52 -7.26
CA VAL A 85 -5.11 11.67 -6.73
C VAL A 85 -4.29 12.28 -5.59
N ILE A 86 -3.94 13.56 -5.73
CA ILE A 86 -3.18 14.32 -4.73
C ILE A 86 -4.09 15.41 -4.14
N PRO A 87 -4.55 15.29 -2.88
CA PRO A 87 -5.16 16.41 -2.17
C PRO A 87 -4.09 17.45 -1.85
N ALA A 88 -4.35 18.72 -2.14
CA ALA A 88 -3.40 19.81 -1.95
C ALA A 88 -4.04 21.00 -1.25
N HIS A 89 -3.47 21.44 -0.13
CA HIS A 89 -3.72 22.74 0.46
C HIS A 89 -2.36 23.40 0.72
N VAL A 90 -1.83 24.13 -0.27
CA VAL A 90 -0.47 24.69 -0.25
C VAL A 90 -0.49 26.19 0.01
N SER A 91 0.23 26.63 1.04
CA SER A 91 0.19 28.01 1.52
C SER A 91 1.45 28.83 1.20
N ASP A 92 2.49 28.21 0.64
CA ASP A 92 3.76 28.86 0.33
C ASP A 92 4.43 28.30 -0.93
N ASP A 93 5.40 29.04 -1.47
CA ASP A 93 6.18 28.67 -2.65
C ASP A 93 6.94 27.35 -2.45
N ALA A 94 7.34 27.03 -1.22
CA ALA A 94 8.04 25.79 -0.90
C ALA A 94 7.11 24.57 -1.04
N GLY A 95 5.85 24.69 -0.62
CA GLY A 95 4.81 23.69 -0.78
C GLY A 95 4.44 23.50 -2.24
N ILE A 96 4.29 24.59 -3.00
CA ILE A 96 4.09 24.53 -4.45
C ILE A 96 5.27 23.80 -5.12
N ALA A 97 6.51 24.12 -4.75
CA ALA A 97 7.69 23.47 -5.30
C ALA A 97 7.78 21.96 -4.95
N ARG A 98 7.36 21.56 -3.75
CA ARG A 98 7.27 20.13 -3.36
C ARG A 98 6.21 19.40 -4.21
N LEU A 99 5.02 19.97 -4.30
CA LEU A 99 3.93 19.42 -5.10
C LEU A 99 4.31 19.29 -6.58
N THR A 100 4.94 20.30 -7.18
CA THR A 100 5.42 20.26 -8.56
C THR A 100 6.39 19.10 -8.78
N ARG A 101 7.39 18.91 -7.91
CA ARG A 101 8.35 17.80 -8.02
C ARG A 101 7.68 16.43 -7.91
N LEU A 102 6.72 16.29 -7.00
CA LEU A 102 5.95 15.06 -6.85
C LEU A 102 5.16 14.75 -8.13
N ILE A 103 4.52 15.74 -8.72
CA ILE A 103 3.78 15.57 -9.98
C ILE A 103 4.74 15.20 -11.13
N GLU A 104 5.88 15.88 -11.25
CA GLU A 104 6.90 15.55 -12.24
C GLU A 104 7.42 14.11 -12.10
N GLU A 105 7.65 13.65 -10.86
CA GLU A 105 8.05 12.26 -10.57
C GLU A 105 6.98 11.25 -11.02
N LEU A 106 5.70 11.55 -10.77
CA LEU A 106 4.60 10.59 -10.97
C LEU A 106 4.06 10.57 -12.40
N SER A 107 4.01 11.74 -13.06
CA SER A 107 3.49 11.90 -14.42
C SER A 107 4.33 11.16 -15.48
N VAL A 108 5.51 10.63 -15.13
CA VAL A 108 6.31 9.79 -16.04
C VAL A 108 5.75 8.37 -16.21
N GLN A 109 4.87 7.91 -15.31
CA GLN A 109 4.37 6.53 -15.29
C GLN A 109 2.85 6.41 -15.23
N CYS A 110 2.13 7.47 -14.82
CA CYS A 110 0.69 7.41 -14.61
C CYS A 110 0.01 8.78 -14.72
N SER A 111 -1.32 8.78 -14.85
CA SER A 111 -2.12 10.02 -14.84
C SER A 111 -2.21 10.59 -13.43
N VAL A 112 -2.04 11.91 -13.29
CA VAL A 112 -2.10 12.62 -11.99
C VAL A 112 -3.23 13.65 -11.98
N ILE A 113 -4.12 13.53 -11.01
CA ILE A 113 -5.17 14.50 -10.68
C ILE A 113 -4.80 15.18 -9.37
N VAL A 114 -4.71 16.51 -9.39
CA VAL A 114 -4.52 17.32 -8.18
C VAL A 114 -5.86 17.92 -7.81
N VAL A 115 -6.24 17.78 -6.54
CA VAL A 115 -7.41 18.45 -5.97
C VAL A 115 -6.93 19.53 -5.02
N ASP A 116 -6.97 20.78 -5.49
CA ASP A 116 -6.66 21.97 -4.72
C ASP A 116 -7.83 22.28 -3.76
N ASP A 117 -7.63 21.96 -2.48
CA ASP A 117 -8.57 22.14 -1.38
C ASP A 117 -8.57 23.58 -0.87
N ALA A 118 -8.85 24.51 -1.77
CA ALA A 118 -8.89 25.96 -1.55
C ALA A 118 -7.59 26.55 -0.99
N SER A 119 -6.45 26.25 -1.61
CA SER A 119 -5.16 26.88 -1.27
C SER A 119 -5.26 28.41 -1.32
N PRO A 120 -4.64 29.16 -0.38
CA PRO A 120 -4.74 30.62 -0.34
C PRO A 120 -4.13 31.31 -1.58
N GLN A 121 -3.16 30.66 -2.21
CA GLN A 121 -2.53 31.12 -3.46
C GLN A 121 -2.92 30.17 -4.59
N ALA A 122 -3.26 30.75 -5.75
CA ALA A 122 -3.43 29.98 -6.97
C ALA A 122 -2.06 29.51 -7.48
N PHE A 123 -1.98 28.26 -7.92
CA PHE A 123 -0.78 27.68 -8.49
C PHE A 123 -1.10 26.99 -9.82
N MET A 124 -0.11 26.96 -10.71
CA MET A 124 -0.16 26.25 -11.98
C MET A 124 1.03 25.31 -12.03
N ILE A 125 0.78 24.06 -12.36
CA ILE A 125 1.83 23.04 -12.42
C ILE A 125 1.81 22.43 -13.83
N PRO A 126 2.94 22.43 -14.54
CA PRO A 126 3.02 21.79 -15.85
C PRO A 126 2.87 20.27 -15.71
N ASN A 127 2.46 19.58 -16.79
CA ASN A 127 2.41 18.11 -16.86
C ASN A 127 1.45 17.41 -15.88
N VAL A 128 0.51 18.14 -15.28
CA VAL A 128 -0.61 17.56 -14.54
C VAL A 128 -1.73 17.21 -15.51
N ALA A 129 -2.35 16.03 -15.36
CA ALA A 129 -3.47 15.65 -16.21
C ALA A 129 -4.69 16.54 -15.92
N LYS A 130 -4.91 16.88 -14.64
CA LYS A 130 -5.98 17.77 -14.20
C LYS A 130 -5.69 18.42 -12.84
N ILE A 131 -5.95 19.72 -12.71
CA ILE A 131 -6.09 20.40 -11.42
C ILE A 131 -7.57 20.75 -11.24
N VAL A 132 -8.15 20.36 -10.11
CA VAL A 132 -9.51 20.75 -9.72
C VAL A 132 -9.45 21.49 -8.41
N ARG A 133 -9.96 22.72 -8.41
CA ARG A 133 -10.02 23.55 -7.21
C ARG A 133 -11.40 23.48 -6.57
N LEU A 134 -11.43 23.27 -5.25
CA LEU A 134 -12.63 23.38 -4.43
C LEU A 134 -12.83 24.83 -3.98
N ASP A 135 -14.09 25.25 -3.85
CA ASP A 135 -14.44 26.63 -3.47
C ASP A 135 -14.05 26.96 -2.03
N THR A 136 -14.11 25.96 -1.15
CA THR A 136 -13.79 26.06 0.29
C THR A 136 -12.92 24.89 0.71
N ASN A 137 -12.06 25.10 1.71
CA ASN A 137 -11.29 24.01 2.32
C ASN A 137 -12.24 23.04 3.03
N ARG A 138 -12.30 21.80 2.52
CA ARG A 138 -13.15 20.70 3.02
C ARG A 138 -12.32 19.56 3.64
N GLY A 139 -11.01 19.72 3.70
CA GLY A 139 -10.06 18.75 4.21
C GLY A 139 -9.66 17.68 3.17
N PRO A 140 -8.55 16.97 3.43
CA PRO A 140 -7.95 16.03 2.49
C PRO A 140 -8.89 14.88 2.11
N ALA A 141 -9.75 14.42 3.01
CA ALA A 141 -10.71 13.35 2.71
C ALA A 141 -11.74 13.78 1.63
N ALA A 142 -12.30 14.98 1.77
CA ALA A 142 -13.24 15.51 0.78
C ALA A 142 -12.55 15.78 -0.56
N ALA A 143 -11.31 16.27 -0.54
CA ALA A 143 -10.51 16.46 -1.74
C ALA A 143 -10.21 15.14 -2.46
N ARG A 144 -9.83 14.08 -1.72
CA ARG A 144 -9.65 12.73 -2.28
C ARG A 144 -10.93 12.21 -2.93
N ASN A 145 -12.09 12.36 -2.28
CA ASN A 145 -13.37 11.93 -2.84
C ASN A 145 -13.74 12.69 -4.12
N ALA A 146 -13.53 14.01 -4.16
CA ALA A 146 -13.74 14.79 -5.37
C ALA A 146 -12.81 14.34 -6.52
N GLY A 147 -11.57 13.97 -6.22
CA GLY A 147 -10.65 13.40 -7.21
C GLY A 147 -11.11 12.00 -7.68
N LEU A 148 -11.57 11.15 -6.76
CA LEU A 148 -12.03 9.78 -7.03
C LEU A 148 -13.19 9.73 -8.04
N GLU A 149 -14.10 10.72 -8.01
CA GLU A 149 -15.20 10.84 -8.98
C GLU A 149 -14.71 10.91 -10.43
N MET A 150 -13.49 11.42 -10.65
CA MET A 150 -12.88 11.60 -11.97
C MET A 150 -12.03 10.41 -12.40
N VAL A 151 -11.75 9.47 -11.49
CA VAL A 151 -10.92 8.31 -11.78
C VAL A 151 -11.70 7.27 -12.57
N THR A 152 -11.14 6.86 -13.71
CA THR A 152 -11.69 5.80 -14.59
C THR A 152 -10.80 4.57 -14.67
N THR A 153 -9.56 4.64 -14.17
CA THR A 153 -8.62 3.51 -14.16
C THR A 153 -9.03 2.44 -13.14
N PRO A 154 -8.62 1.17 -13.33
CA PRO A 154 -8.91 0.07 -12.40
C PRO A 154 -8.44 0.31 -10.96
N PHE A 155 -7.33 1.02 -10.78
CA PHE A 155 -6.77 1.39 -9.48
C PHE A 155 -6.66 2.90 -9.34
N VAL A 156 -6.73 3.36 -8.09
CA VAL A 156 -6.45 4.73 -7.68
C VAL A 156 -5.38 4.71 -6.59
N ALA A 157 -4.40 5.60 -6.71
CA ALA A 157 -3.48 5.91 -5.63
C ALA A 157 -3.87 7.26 -5.01
N PHE A 158 -3.89 7.33 -3.68
CA PHE A 158 -3.95 8.61 -2.97
C PHE A 158 -2.58 8.89 -2.38
N ILE A 159 -2.03 10.06 -2.69
CA ILE A 159 -0.68 10.47 -2.26
C ILE A 159 -0.73 11.90 -1.73
N ASP A 160 -0.25 12.12 -0.51
CA ASP A 160 -0.21 13.46 0.09
C ASP A 160 0.85 14.34 -0.60
N SER A 161 0.58 15.65 -0.66
CA SER A 161 1.38 16.63 -1.43
C SER A 161 2.85 16.80 -0.98
N ASP A 162 3.21 16.26 0.17
CA ASP A 162 4.55 16.35 0.78
C ASP A 162 5.29 15.00 0.84
N VAL A 163 4.72 13.94 0.25
CA VAL A 163 5.40 12.66 0.06
C VAL A 163 6.50 12.80 -1.00
N THR A 164 7.60 12.06 -0.81
CA THR A 164 8.75 12.03 -1.72
C THR A 164 9.20 10.59 -1.96
N GLU A 165 9.89 10.33 -3.08
CA GLU A 165 10.52 9.02 -3.38
C GLU A 165 9.51 7.87 -3.40
N CYS A 166 8.38 8.08 -4.07
CA CYS A 166 7.22 7.19 -4.01
C CYS A 166 6.88 6.49 -5.33
N GLY A 167 7.35 7.02 -6.46
CA GLY A 167 7.02 6.49 -7.79
C GLY A 167 7.46 5.04 -7.97
N SER A 168 8.61 4.66 -7.40
CA SER A 168 9.13 3.28 -7.47
C SER A 168 8.27 2.24 -6.74
N ALA A 169 7.44 2.66 -5.77
CA ALA A 169 6.57 1.75 -5.03
C ALA A 169 5.28 1.42 -5.80
N LEU A 170 4.83 2.29 -6.70
CA LEU A 170 3.53 2.16 -7.39
C LEU A 170 3.35 0.84 -8.15
N PRO A 171 4.32 0.34 -8.95
CA PRO A 171 4.16 -0.93 -9.65
C PRO A 171 3.87 -2.08 -8.70
N LEU A 172 4.64 -2.18 -7.60
CA LEU A 172 4.48 -3.24 -6.62
C LEU A 172 3.15 -3.13 -5.87
N LEU A 173 2.71 -1.92 -5.52
CA LEU A 173 1.44 -1.71 -4.83
C LEU A 173 0.24 -2.06 -5.72
N VAL A 174 0.28 -1.69 -7.01
CA VAL A 174 -0.75 -2.08 -7.98
C VAL A 174 -0.76 -3.59 -8.19
N ALA A 175 0.41 -4.21 -8.33
CA ALA A 175 0.53 -5.66 -8.47
C ALA A 175 -0.02 -6.39 -7.24
N THR A 176 0.29 -5.89 -6.04
CA THR A 176 -0.22 -6.44 -4.78
C THR A 176 -1.73 -6.27 -4.68
N CYS A 177 -2.28 -5.10 -5.02
CA CYS A 177 -3.73 -4.88 -5.07
C CYS A 177 -4.44 -5.72 -6.13
N SER A 178 -3.73 -6.20 -7.14
CA SER A 178 -4.29 -7.07 -8.18
C SER A 178 -4.52 -8.50 -7.71
N LEU A 179 -3.87 -8.90 -6.60
CA LEU A 179 -4.06 -10.22 -6.00
C LEU A 179 -5.48 -10.39 -5.45
N ASP A 180 -5.97 -11.63 -5.52
CA ASP A 180 -7.27 -12.00 -4.97
C ASP A 180 -7.29 -11.80 -3.45
N GLY A 181 -8.35 -11.18 -2.94
CA GLY A 181 -8.50 -10.87 -1.52
C GLY A 181 -7.74 -9.65 -1.01
N VAL A 182 -7.00 -8.94 -1.87
CA VAL A 182 -6.35 -7.66 -1.52
C VAL A 182 -7.19 -6.49 -2.05
N GLY A 183 -7.79 -5.74 -1.13
CA GLY A 183 -8.55 -4.52 -1.47
C GLY A 183 -7.68 -3.27 -1.58
N LEU A 184 -6.61 -3.19 -0.77
CA LEU A 184 -5.75 -2.03 -0.59
C LEU A 184 -4.34 -2.47 -0.24
N ALA A 185 -3.33 -1.76 -0.76
CA ALA A 185 -1.93 -1.90 -0.38
C ALA A 185 -1.31 -0.51 -0.12
N ALA A 186 -0.39 -0.45 0.84
CA ALA A 186 0.34 0.77 1.17
C ALA A 186 1.82 0.43 1.41
N PRO A 187 2.75 1.35 1.09
CA PRO A 187 4.14 1.17 1.43
C PRO A 187 4.37 1.48 2.92
N ARG A 188 5.57 1.17 3.40
CA ARG A 188 6.06 1.75 4.66
C ARG A 188 6.20 3.26 4.49
N VAL A 189 5.66 4.03 5.43
CA VAL A 189 5.83 5.47 5.47
C VAL A 189 6.89 5.77 6.52
N ALA A 190 8.04 6.30 6.10
CA ALA A 190 9.15 6.63 6.98
C ALA A 190 9.51 8.11 6.87
N SER A 191 9.98 8.67 7.98
CA SER A 191 10.48 10.04 8.01
C SER A 191 11.84 10.14 7.33
N ARG A 192 12.06 11.25 6.61
CA ARG A 192 13.35 11.51 5.96
C ARG A 192 14.45 11.67 7.02
N PRO A 193 15.58 10.95 6.92
CA PRO A 193 16.70 11.13 7.83
C PRO A 193 17.21 12.58 7.81
N GLY A 194 17.67 13.07 8.97
CA GLY A 194 18.15 14.44 9.07
C GLY A 194 18.95 14.73 10.33
N VAL A 195 19.68 15.84 10.31
CA VAL A 195 20.63 16.19 11.39
C VAL A 195 19.97 16.89 12.58
N THR A 196 18.77 17.43 12.40
CA THR A 196 18.02 18.16 13.44
C THR A 196 17.53 17.22 14.53
N ARG A 197 17.29 17.75 15.73
CA ARG A 197 16.71 16.96 16.84
C ARG A 197 15.35 16.37 16.48
N LEU A 198 14.53 17.15 15.76
CA LEU A 198 13.22 16.70 15.28
C LEU A 198 13.37 15.55 14.28
N ALA A 199 14.27 15.66 13.29
CA ALA A 199 14.46 14.61 12.31
C ALA A 199 14.91 13.28 12.93
N ARG A 200 15.86 13.33 13.87
CA ARG A 200 16.30 12.11 14.61
C ARG A 200 15.20 11.51 15.49
N TYR A 201 14.32 12.36 16.02
CA TYR A 201 13.16 11.90 16.80
C TYR A 201 12.17 11.19 15.88
N GLU A 202 11.76 11.85 14.79
CA GLU A 202 10.84 11.30 13.79
C GLU A 202 11.37 10.01 13.15
N GLU A 203 12.67 9.92 12.86
CA GLU A 203 13.29 8.71 12.32
C GLU A 203 13.10 7.47 13.23
N ARG A 204 12.94 7.68 14.54
CA ARG A 204 12.84 6.58 15.51
C ARG A 204 11.45 6.40 16.11
N PHE A 205 10.66 7.45 16.18
CA PHE A 205 9.41 7.50 16.92
C PHE A 205 8.23 8.00 16.09
N SER A 206 8.39 8.13 14.77
CA SER A 206 7.26 8.54 13.92
C SER A 206 6.11 7.54 14.08
N PRO A 207 4.89 8.01 14.39
CA PRO A 207 3.73 7.13 14.48
C PRO A 207 3.38 6.50 13.12
N LEU A 208 3.81 7.12 12.01
CA LEU A 208 3.54 6.65 10.65
C LEU A 208 4.44 5.48 10.23
N ASP A 209 5.60 5.33 10.88
CA ASP A 209 6.52 4.24 10.60
C ASP A 209 6.17 3.00 11.40
N LEU A 210 5.40 2.10 10.79
CA LEU A 210 4.96 0.84 11.40
C LEU A 210 5.97 -0.31 11.22
N GLY A 211 7.20 0.01 10.81
CA GLY A 211 8.31 -0.93 10.70
C GLY A 211 8.62 -1.40 9.27
N SER A 212 9.73 -2.11 9.14
CA SER A 212 10.27 -2.58 7.85
C SER A 212 9.70 -3.89 7.35
N GLU A 213 8.92 -4.59 8.18
CA GLU A 213 8.39 -5.90 7.82
C GLU A 213 7.00 -5.76 7.20
N PRO A 214 6.73 -6.45 6.07
CA PRO A 214 5.40 -6.45 5.47
C PRO A 214 4.40 -7.11 6.42
N GLY A 215 3.13 -6.78 6.27
CA GLY A 215 2.10 -7.35 7.12
C GLY A 215 0.69 -7.04 6.67
N ARG A 216 -0.23 -7.87 7.14
CA ARG A 216 -1.66 -7.60 7.00
C ARG A 216 -2.05 -6.44 7.90
N VAL A 217 -2.76 -5.48 7.33
CA VAL A 217 -3.39 -4.40 8.09
C VAL A 217 -4.60 -4.94 8.85
N ALA A 218 -4.54 -4.92 10.19
CA ALA A 218 -5.67 -5.35 11.01
C ALA A 218 -5.58 -4.83 12.45
N PRO A 219 -6.71 -4.58 13.12
CA PRO A 219 -6.70 -4.23 14.54
C PRO A 219 -5.92 -5.23 15.39
N GLY A 220 -5.00 -4.74 16.21
CA GLY A 220 -4.17 -5.57 17.10
C GLY A 220 -3.04 -6.35 16.41
N SER A 221 -2.86 -6.23 15.08
CA SER A 221 -1.66 -6.72 14.40
C SER A 221 -0.52 -5.69 14.52
N ARG A 222 0.67 -6.11 14.07
CA ARG A 222 1.87 -5.26 13.94
C ARG A 222 1.57 -3.99 13.12
N ILE A 223 0.76 -4.12 12.07
CA ILE A 223 0.31 -3.02 11.22
C ILE A 223 -1.16 -2.77 11.52
N SER A 224 -1.42 -1.98 12.56
CA SER A 224 -2.79 -1.82 13.09
C SER A 224 -3.69 -0.88 12.27
N TYR A 225 -3.08 -0.05 11.41
CA TYR A 225 -3.76 0.87 10.52
C TYR A 225 -2.88 1.17 9.30
N VAL A 226 -3.44 1.84 8.29
CA VAL A 226 -2.70 2.35 7.13
C VAL A 226 -2.40 3.83 7.33
N PRO A 227 -1.13 4.25 7.43
CA PRO A 227 -0.75 5.65 7.30
C PRO A 227 -1.21 6.20 5.96
N SER A 228 -2.09 7.20 5.96
CA SER A 228 -2.77 7.65 4.72
C SER A 228 -1.92 8.54 3.80
N ALA A 229 -0.61 8.65 4.06
CA ALA A 229 0.30 9.45 3.25
C ALA A 229 0.39 8.92 1.80
N MET A 230 0.37 7.59 1.64
CA MET A 230 0.33 6.94 0.33
C MET A 230 -0.37 5.59 0.43
N TRP A 231 -1.33 5.32 -0.47
CA TRP A 231 -1.97 4.01 -0.58
C TRP A 231 -2.62 3.81 -1.95
N VAL A 232 -2.67 2.56 -2.40
CA VAL A 232 -3.33 2.11 -3.63
C VAL A 232 -4.53 1.25 -3.26
N VAL A 233 -5.64 1.45 -3.96
CA VAL A 233 -6.87 0.71 -3.76
C VAL A 233 -7.53 0.43 -5.11
N ARG A 234 -8.30 -0.66 -5.18
CA ARG A 234 -9.19 -0.91 -6.33
C ARG A 234 -10.21 0.23 -6.43
N THR A 235 -10.33 0.85 -7.59
CA THR A 235 -11.23 2.01 -7.79
C THR A 235 -12.68 1.66 -7.46
N GLU A 236 -13.14 0.45 -7.81
CA GLU A 236 -14.48 -0.03 -7.46
C GLU A 236 -14.71 -0.10 -5.94
N VAL A 237 -13.70 -0.56 -5.19
CA VAL A 237 -13.77 -0.66 -3.73
C VAL A 237 -13.80 0.73 -3.12
N ALA A 238 -12.92 1.63 -3.57
CA ALA A 238 -12.90 3.01 -3.11
C ALA A 238 -14.26 3.71 -3.33
N LYS A 239 -14.85 3.55 -4.52
CA LYS A 239 -16.15 4.13 -4.86
C LYS A 239 -17.30 3.52 -4.08
N SER A 240 -17.20 2.26 -3.64
CA SER A 240 -18.23 1.64 -2.80
C SER A 240 -18.24 2.13 -1.35
N LEU A 241 -17.17 2.81 -0.91
CA LEU A 241 -16.97 3.29 0.46
C LEU A 241 -17.09 4.82 0.60
N ALA A 242 -17.15 5.55 -0.52
CA ALA A 242 -17.23 7.01 -0.58
C ALA A 242 -18.68 7.51 -0.59
#